data_AF-A0A961RYU4-F1
#
_entry.id   AF-A0A961RYU4-F1
#
_cell.length_a   1.000
_cell.length_b   1.000
_cell.length_c   1.000
_cell.angle_alpha   90.00
_cell.angle_beta   90.00
_cell.angle_gamma   90.00
#
_symmetry.space_group_name_H-M   'P 1'
#
loop_
_entity.id
_entity.type
_entity.pdbx_description
1 polymer ?
#
loop_
_entity_poly.entity_id
_entity_poly.type
_entity_poly.pdbx_seq_one_letter_code
_entity_poly.pdbx_strand_id
1 'polypeptide(L)'
;MAVAKRKLATVTVGQPLAHDSAALHVQGRATYIDDMLEPEGLVHVYPGFASDGAVGEITTLNLDAVRAAPGVITVLTAADIPGVNDCSPARGALDDPILAAGSIRFHGQVIFAVVAETREAARHAARLAEIRIAKSKPAVSVEDALAAATQDVGEPYAFTRRDVTKALAKSANTIEDSFRVGGQEQFYLEGQVSLAIPAEQGAMMVHCSTQHPTEVQHLVAEMLKQPDALITCECRRMGGGFGGKESQAAQWACLAALAVHVTGRPAKCRLDRDEDMIMTGKRHDFRIDYQAGFDAKGRISAVDVDLFARCGHSADLSNAICDRAMFHADNAYFYPATRIASRRLKTDTVSNTAFRGFGGPQGMIFAERLMEVIAGRTGLDPLDVRKINLYTDGRDVTPYGMRVEDNIVLEIIEQLEKTSSYRARRKDIAAFNAANTVLRKGLSLAPVKFGISFTLTNMNQAGALVHVYTDGSVHLNHGGTEMGQGLYTKVAQVV
;
A
#
# COMPACT_ATOMS: atom_id res chain seq x y z
N MET A 1 -6.65 -45.91 -16.19
CA MET A 1 -8.06 -45.49 -16.25
C MET A 1 -8.11 -43.98 -16.09
N ALA A 2 -8.56 -43.25 -17.11
CA ALA A 2 -8.78 -41.82 -17.01
C ALA A 2 -10.00 -41.59 -16.12
N VAL A 3 -9.81 -41.00 -14.94
CA VAL A 3 -10.93 -40.52 -14.12
C VAL A 3 -11.63 -39.44 -14.94
N ALA A 4 -12.84 -39.73 -15.41
CA ALA A 4 -13.66 -38.74 -16.08
C ALA A 4 -13.79 -37.53 -15.16
N LYS A 5 -13.28 -36.36 -15.60
CA LYS A 5 -13.46 -35.10 -14.89
C LYS A 5 -14.96 -34.82 -14.83
N ARG A 6 -15.60 -35.22 -13.75
CA ARG A 6 -17.00 -34.89 -13.47
C ARG A 6 -17.04 -33.36 -13.36
N LYS A 7 -17.71 -32.70 -14.30
CA LYS A 7 -17.93 -31.26 -14.24
C LYS A 7 -18.72 -31.01 -12.96
N LEU A 8 -18.07 -30.46 -11.93
CA LEU A 8 -18.75 -30.06 -10.70
C LEU A 8 -19.84 -29.06 -11.10
N ALA A 9 -21.07 -29.28 -10.64
CA ALA A 9 -22.16 -28.35 -10.87
C ALA A 9 -21.90 -27.12 -10.01
N THR A 10 -21.36 -26.07 -10.59
CA THR A 10 -21.06 -24.81 -9.91
C THR A 10 -22.31 -23.92 -9.88
N VAL A 11 -23.35 -24.35 -9.14
CA VAL A 11 -24.65 -23.65 -9.09
C VAL A 11 -24.47 -22.20 -8.61
N THR A 12 -23.49 -21.95 -7.76
CA THR A 12 -23.24 -20.64 -7.14
C THR A 12 -22.11 -19.84 -7.78
N VAL A 13 -21.11 -20.48 -8.41
CA VAL A 13 -19.97 -19.75 -9.02
C VAL A 13 -20.44 -18.93 -10.22
N GLY A 14 -20.03 -17.66 -10.27
CA GLY A 14 -20.43 -16.71 -11.32
C GLY A 14 -21.80 -16.06 -11.09
N GLN A 15 -22.52 -16.42 -10.03
CA GLN A 15 -23.78 -15.78 -9.65
C GLN A 15 -23.53 -14.49 -8.83
N PRO A 16 -24.37 -13.45 -8.98
CA PRO A 16 -24.24 -12.18 -8.27
C PRO A 16 -24.80 -12.27 -6.84
N LEU A 17 -24.23 -13.16 -6.02
CA LEU A 17 -24.64 -13.31 -4.64
C LEU A 17 -24.24 -12.08 -3.81
N ALA A 18 -25.06 -11.74 -2.82
CA ALA A 18 -24.74 -10.69 -1.87
C ALA A 18 -23.54 -11.09 -0.98
N HIS A 19 -22.82 -10.09 -0.48
CA HIS A 19 -21.77 -10.30 0.52
C HIS A 19 -22.37 -10.94 1.79
N ASP A 20 -21.69 -11.95 2.36
CA ASP A 20 -22.14 -12.72 3.53
C ASP A 20 -22.55 -11.86 4.74
N SER A 21 -21.87 -10.73 4.96
CA SER A 21 -22.08 -9.81 6.06
C SER A 21 -22.93 -8.58 5.69
N ALA A 22 -23.47 -8.49 4.46
CA ALA A 22 -24.20 -7.31 3.99
C ALA A 22 -25.36 -6.91 4.89
N ALA A 23 -26.21 -7.87 5.27
CA ALA A 23 -27.34 -7.60 6.19
C ALA A 23 -26.85 -7.15 7.58
N LEU A 24 -25.75 -7.73 8.07
CA LEU A 24 -25.16 -7.35 9.36
C LEU A 24 -24.58 -5.94 9.32
N HIS A 25 -23.99 -5.52 8.19
CA HIS A 25 -23.49 -4.16 8.02
C HIS A 25 -24.62 -3.15 8.13
N VAL A 26 -25.74 -3.38 7.42
CA VAL A 26 -26.91 -2.48 7.44
C VAL A 26 -27.55 -2.41 8.83
N GLN A 27 -27.53 -3.51 9.58
CA GLN A 27 -28.11 -3.57 10.92
C GLN A 27 -27.16 -3.06 12.03
N GLY A 28 -25.91 -2.75 11.73
CA GLY A 28 -24.90 -2.44 12.75
C GLY A 28 -24.56 -3.64 13.65
N ARG A 29 -24.68 -4.86 13.12
CA ARG A 29 -24.45 -6.12 13.86
C ARG A 29 -23.19 -6.87 13.41
N ALA A 30 -22.46 -6.34 12.45
CA ALA A 30 -21.15 -6.88 12.09
C ALA A 30 -20.09 -6.30 13.03
N THR A 31 -19.58 -7.13 13.92
CA THR A 31 -18.57 -6.74 14.91
C THR A 31 -17.23 -6.44 14.24
N TYR A 32 -16.73 -5.21 14.42
CA TYR A 32 -15.33 -4.84 14.22
C TYR A 32 -14.57 -4.93 15.54
N ILE A 33 -13.25 -4.73 15.53
CA ILE A 33 -12.43 -4.98 16.73
C ILE A 33 -12.82 -4.06 17.88
N ASP A 34 -13.07 -2.78 17.59
CA ASP A 34 -13.48 -1.84 18.65
C ASP A 34 -14.93 -2.05 19.13
N ASP A 35 -15.74 -2.83 18.38
CA ASP A 35 -17.09 -3.23 18.81
C ASP A 35 -17.09 -4.45 19.72
N MET A 36 -15.94 -5.14 19.85
CA MET A 36 -15.82 -6.30 20.72
C MET A 36 -16.02 -5.87 22.18
N LEU A 37 -16.74 -6.68 22.95
CA LEU A 37 -16.87 -6.48 24.39
C LEU A 37 -15.48 -6.47 25.02
N GLU A 38 -15.18 -5.40 25.76
CA GLU A 38 -13.89 -5.23 26.41
C GLU A 38 -13.74 -6.24 27.56
N PRO A 39 -12.65 -7.02 27.59
CA PRO A 39 -12.34 -7.88 28.72
C PRO A 39 -12.24 -7.09 30.03
N GLU A 40 -12.54 -7.75 31.14
CA GLU A 40 -12.40 -7.15 32.46
C GLU A 40 -10.95 -6.69 32.70
N GLY A 41 -10.81 -5.48 33.26
CA GLY A 41 -9.51 -4.90 33.55
C GLY A 41 -8.72 -4.45 32.32
N LEU A 42 -9.35 -4.33 31.14
CA LEU A 42 -8.70 -3.79 29.95
C LEU A 42 -8.04 -2.42 30.21
N VAL A 43 -6.89 -2.19 29.57
CA VAL A 43 -6.17 -0.91 29.55
C VAL A 43 -6.11 -0.35 28.14
N HIS A 44 -5.97 0.96 28.02
CA HIS A 44 -5.82 1.65 26.74
C HIS A 44 -4.39 2.09 26.52
N VAL A 45 -3.90 1.88 25.31
CA VAL A 45 -2.56 2.25 24.86
C VAL A 45 -2.67 3.43 23.90
N TYR A 46 -1.87 4.47 24.13
CA TYR A 46 -1.85 5.67 23.30
C TYR A 46 -0.41 6.08 22.95
N PRO A 47 -0.07 6.26 21.66
CA PRO A 47 1.29 6.62 21.25
C PRO A 47 1.61 8.08 21.56
N GLY A 48 2.87 8.34 21.91
CA GLY A 48 3.42 9.68 22.11
C GLY A 48 4.59 9.93 21.17
N PHE A 49 4.64 11.13 20.59
CA PHE A 49 5.65 11.55 19.62
C PHE A 49 6.04 13.01 19.84
N ALA A 50 7.15 13.45 19.23
CA ALA A 50 7.55 14.86 19.27
C ALA A 50 6.64 15.72 18.39
N SER A 51 5.90 16.64 19.00
CA SER A 51 5.01 17.55 18.26
C SER A 51 5.75 18.63 17.47
N ASP A 52 7.02 18.92 17.83
CA ASP A 52 7.82 19.98 17.23
C ASP A 52 9.08 19.44 16.54
N GLY A 53 8.96 19.25 15.23
CA GLY A 53 10.03 18.84 14.32
C GLY A 53 9.76 17.50 13.63
N ALA A 54 10.61 17.18 12.65
CA ALA A 54 10.48 15.99 11.81
C ALA A 54 11.71 15.07 11.92
N VAL A 55 12.90 15.63 12.01
CA VAL A 55 14.15 14.87 12.08
C VAL A 55 15.09 15.52 13.08
N GLY A 56 15.77 14.71 13.88
CA GLY A 56 16.76 15.19 14.85
C GLY A 56 17.03 14.20 15.97
N GLU A 57 18.13 14.43 16.67
CA GLU A 57 18.48 13.68 17.88
C GLU A 57 17.63 14.16 19.05
N ILE A 58 17.08 13.24 19.84
CA ILE A 58 16.31 13.51 21.04
C ILE A 58 17.28 13.93 22.14
N THR A 59 17.26 15.21 22.51
CA THR A 59 18.15 15.78 23.55
C THR A 59 17.49 15.80 24.92
N THR A 60 16.16 15.72 24.99
CA THR A 60 15.41 15.60 26.24
C THR A 60 14.18 14.74 26.01
N LEU A 61 13.99 13.75 26.87
CA LEU A 61 12.77 12.95 26.97
C LEU A 61 12.40 12.87 28.45
N ASN A 62 11.59 13.82 28.92
CA ASN A 62 11.06 13.81 30.28
C ASN A 62 9.58 13.38 30.26
N LEU A 63 9.33 12.25 30.91
CA LEU A 63 8.01 11.59 30.97
C LEU A 63 7.43 11.60 32.39
N ASP A 64 8.02 12.36 33.33
CA ASP A 64 7.59 12.34 34.74
C ASP A 64 6.15 12.83 34.89
N ALA A 65 5.80 13.92 34.21
CA ALA A 65 4.42 14.44 34.20
C ALA A 65 3.43 13.47 33.53
N VAL A 66 3.89 12.71 32.53
CA VAL A 66 3.09 11.67 31.87
C VAL A 66 2.82 10.52 32.86
N ARG A 67 3.87 10.03 33.54
CA ARG A 67 3.79 8.94 34.53
C ARG A 67 2.94 9.30 35.74
N ALA A 68 2.96 10.56 36.16
CA ALA A 68 2.18 11.06 37.31
C ALA A 68 0.72 11.42 36.98
N ALA A 69 0.32 11.40 35.69
CA ALA A 69 -1.01 11.82 35.29
C ALA A 69 -2.11 10.86 35.81
N PRO A 70 -3.28 11.37 36.22
CA PRO A 70 -4.38 10.53 36.72
C PRO A 70 -4.79 9.45 35.72
N GLY A 71 -4.94 8.21 36.21
CA GLY A 71 -5.35 7.05 35.42
C GLY A 71 -4.23 6.40 34.60
N VAL A 72 -3.02 6.96 34.57
CA VAL A 72 -1.86 6.32 33.94
C VAL A 72 -1.36 5.17 34.83
N ILE A 73 -1.15 4.02 34.21
CA ILE A 73 -0.65 2.81 34.85
C ILE A 73 0.86 2.69 34.64
N THR A 74 1.30 2.86 33.39
CA THR A 74 2.72 2.87 33.03
C THR A 74 2.95 3.62 31.72
N VAL A 75 4.21 3.93 31.43
CA VAL A 75 4.65 4.52 30.16
C VAL A 75 5.78 3.67 29.61
N LEU A 76 5.57 3.16 28.40
CA LEU A 76 6.45 2.25 27.67
C LEU A 76 7.38 3.04 26.75
N THR A 77 8.62 2.62 26.69
CA THR A 77 9.69 3.17 25.84
C THR A 77 10.40 2.01 25.15
N ALA A 78 11.35 2.31 24.25
CA ALA A 78 12.16 1.27 23.62
C ALA A 78 12.91 0.37 24.63
N ALA A 79 13.17 0.85 25.85
CA ALA A 79 13.84 0.08 26.91
C ALA A 79 12.95 -1.03 27.50
N ASP A 80 11.63 -0.96 27.31
CA ASP A 80 10.68 -1.96 27.82
C ASP A 80 10.52 -3.15 26.86
N ILE A 81 11.06 -3.07 25.64
CA ILE A 81 11.00 -4.14 24.63
C ILE A 81 12.03 -5.24 24.97
N PRO A 82 11.60 -6.48 25.26
CA PRO A 82 12.51 -7.55 25.68
C PRO A 82 13.27 -8.23 24.51
N GLY A 83 12.74 -8.12 23.30
CA GLY A 83 13.28 -8.68 22.06
C GLY A 83 13.75 -7.61 21.08
N VAL A 84 13.23 -7.64 19.86
CA VAL A 84 13.65 -6.73 18.78
C VAL A 84 12.70 -5.53 18.69
N ASN A 85 13.24 -4.32 18.72
CA ASN A 85 12.49 -3.09 18.51
C ASN A 85 12.39 -2.76 17.00
N ASP A 86 11.59 -3.53 16.27
CA ASP A 86 11.39 -3.38 14.82
C ASP A 86 10.00 -3.88 14.40
N CYS A 87 9.35 -3.17 13.49
CA CYS A 87 8.08 -3.57 12.87
C CYS A 87 8.13 -3.59 11.34
N SER A 88 9.32 -3.68 10.75
CA SER A 88 9.47 -3.79 9.30
C SER A 88 8.87 -5.10 8.77
N PRO A 89 8.15 -5.08 7.63
CA PRO A 89 7.57 -6.30 7.05
C PRO A 89 8.62 -7.27 6.52
N ALA A 90 9.82 -6.79 6.21
CA ALA A 90 10.95 -7.62 5.82
C ALA A 90 11.72 -8.07 7.08
N ARG A 91 11.61 -9.35 7.44
CA ARG A 91 12.33 -9.92 8.60
C ARG A 91 13.83 -9.58 8.55
N GLY A 92 14.33 -8.98 9.63
CA GLY A 92 15.73 -8.60 9.77
C GLY A 92 16.15 -7.32 9.04
N ALA A 93 15.21 -6.55 8.48
CA ALA A 93 15.51 -5.24 7.91
C ALA A 93 15.98 -4.24 8.99
N LEU A 94 15.38 -4.29 10.19
CA LEU A 94 15.79 -3.50 11.35
C LEU A 94 15.84 -1.99 11.06
N ASP A 95 14.90 -1.52 10.23
CA ASP A 95 14.89 -0.17 9.69
C ASP A 95 13.63 0.64 10.03
N ASP A 96 12.66 0.05 10.73
CA ASP A 96 11.42 0.70 11.17
C ASP A 96 11.10 0.36 12.65
N PRO A 97 11.63 1.15 13.60
CA PRO A 97 11.49 0.83 15.02
C PRO A 97 10.06 1.02 15.53
N ILE A 98 9.60 0.11 16.39
CA ILE A 98 8.29 0.20 17.05
C ILE A 98 8.23 1.47 17.92
N LEU A 99 9.29 1.73 18.68
CA LEU A 99 9.48 2.95 19.47
C LEU A 99 10.85 3.57 19.15
N ALA A 100 10.87 4.80 18.67
CA ALA A 100 12.09 5.52 18.37
C ALA A 100 12.93 5.75 19.64
N ALA A 101 14.24 5.50 19.54
CA ALA A 101 15.21 5.74 20.59
C ALA A 101 16.35 6.61 20.06
N GLY A 102 16.76 7.59 20.86
CA GLY A 102 17.87 8.50 20.53
C GLY A 102 17.57 9.55 19.47
N SER A 103 16.73 9.27 18.46
CA SER A 103 16.42 10.22 17.38
C SER A 103 15.07 9.94 16.74
N ILE A 104 14.50 10.96 16.09
CA ILE A 104 13.36 10.81 15.18
C ILE A 104 13.79 11.03 13.72
N ARG A 105 13.09 10.37 12.80
CA ARG A 105 13.33 10.36 11.35
C ARG A 105 12.16 10.92 10.54
N PHE A 106 11.00 11.12 11.15
CA PHE A 106 9.88 11.83 10.55
C PHE A 106 8.98 12.44 11.63
N HIS A 107 8.16 13.41 11.23
CA HIS A 107 7.15 13.99 12.11
C HIS A 107 6.04 12.97 12.39
N GLY A 108 5.79 12.66 13.66
CA GLY A 108 4.83 11.61 14.06
C GLY A 108 5.48 10.30 14.49
N GLN A 109 6.80 10.13 14.38
CA GLN A 109 7.45 8.90 14.80
C GLN A 109 7.25 8.67 16.30
N VAL A 110 6.70 7.51 16.66
CA VAL A 110 6.35 7.17 18.03
C VAL A 110 7.62 6.99 18.87
N ILE A 111 7.71 7.66 20.02
CA ILE A 111 8.86 7.62 20.94
C ILE A 111 8.53 6.82 22.21
N PHE A 112 7.29 6.91 22.68
CA PHE A 112 6.80 6.20 23.86
C PHE A 112 5.31 5.86 23.68
N ALA A 113 4.77 5.01 24.54
CA ALA A 113 3.33 4.74 24.60
C ALA A 113 2.83 4.81 26.05
N VAL A 114 1.70 5.50 26.26
CA VAL A 114 1.04 5.60 27.55
C VAL A 114 0.04 4.47 27.70
N VAL A 115 0.09 3.76 28.83
CA VAL A 115 -0.89 2.75 29.21
C VAL A 115 -1.73 3.30 30.36
N ALA A 116 -3.04 3.42 30.17
CA ALA A 116 -3.94 4.02 31.15
C ALA A 116 -5.27 3.26 31.29
N GLU A 117 -6.03 3.55 32.35
CA GLU A 117 -7.35 2.97 32.61
C GLU A 117 -8.40 3.35 31.56
N THR A 118 -8.26 4.52 30.96
CA THR A 118 -9.16 4.99 29.89
C THR A 118 -8.36 5.56 28.74
N ARG A 119 -8.94 5.49 27.54
CA ARG A 119 -8.36 6.08 26.33
C ARG A 119 -8.11 7.58 26.48
N GLU A 120 -9.07 8.31 27.06
CA GLU A 120 -8.94 9.76 27.25
C GLU A 120 -7.83 10.13 28.25
N ALA A 121 -7.66 9.33 29.32
CA ALA A 121 -6.55 9.53 30.25
C ALA A 121 -5.18 9.31 29.56
N ALA A 122 -5.04 8.23 28.77
CA ALA A 122 -3.81 7.96 28.03
C ALA A 122 -3.48 9.10 27.04
N ARG A 123 -4.50 9.58 26.31
CA ARG A 123 -4.39 10.68 25.35
C ARG A 123 -3.98 12.00 25.98
N HIS A 124 -4.61 12.39 27.09
CA HIS A 124 -4.27 13.61 27.79
C HIS A 124 -2.87 13.53 28.40
N ALA A 125 -2.51 12.40 29.00
CA ALA A 125 -1.20 12.20 29.58
C ALA A 125 -0.08 12.26 28.53
N ALA A 126 -0.27 11.69 27.34
CA ALA A 126 0.74 11.70 26.27
C ALA A 126 1.17 13.13 25.88
N ARG A 127 0.27 14.12 26.01
CA ARG A 127 0.55 15.54 25.72
C ARG A 127 1.37 16.24 26.80
N LEU A 128 1.56 15.63 27.96
CA LEU A 128 2.38 16.19 29.05
C LEU A 128 3.87 15.87 28.88
N ALA A 129 4.24 15.08 27.88
CA ALA A 129 5.63 14.75 27.61
C ALA A 129 6.43 15.99 27.22
N GLU A 130 7.57 16.20 27.89
CA GLU A 130 8.54 17.19 27.47
C GLU A 130 9.58 16.51 26.58
N ILE A 131 9.49 16.79 25.28
CA ILE A 131 10.39 16.23 24.26
C ILE A 131 11.10 17.39 23.56
N ARG A 132 12.43 17.38 23.60
CA ARG A 132 13.26 18.34 22.87
C ARG A 132 14.15 17.58 21.92
N ILE A 133 14.27 18.10 20.70
CA ILE A 133 15.12 17.51 19.65
C ILE A 133 16.09 18.54 19.10
N ALA A 134 17.31 18.11 18.79
CA ALA A 134 18.27 18.87 17.99
C ALA A 134 17.88 18.73 16.51
N LYS A 135 17.00 19.62 16.05
CA LYS A 135 16.41 19.58 14.70
C LYS A 135 17.46 19.70 13.61
N SER A 136 17.34 18.88 12.57
CA SER A 136 18.01 19.09 11.28
C SER A 136 16.99 19.44 10.19
N LYS A 137 17.47 19.90 9.02
CA LYS A 137 16.60 20.22 7.89
C LYS A 137 16.10 18.90 7.27
N PRO A 138 14.78 18.63 7.24
CA PRO A 138 14.26 17.40 6.66
C PRO A 138 14.27 17.45 5.13
N ALA A 139 14.47 16.29 4.49
CA ALA A 139 14.19 16.05 3.08
C ALA A 139 12.80 15.42 2.94
N VAL A 140 11.79 16.21 2.53
CA VAL A 140 10.37 15.78 2.54
C VAL A 140 9.79 15.54 1.15
N SER A 141 10.51 15.92 0.10
CA SER A 141 10.13 15.72 -1.30
C SER A 141 11.17 14.90 -2.06
N VAL A 142 10.79 14.42 -3.25
CA VAL A 142 11.73 13.79 -4.18
C VAL A 142 12.87 14.74 -4.54
N GLU A 143 12.56 16.02 -4.74
CA GLU A 143 13.55 17.05 -5.04
C GLU A 143 14.53 17.27 -3.89
N ASP A 144 14.05 17.31 -2.65
CA ASP A 144 14.94 17.43 -1.48
C ASP A 144 15.88 16.24 -1.38
N ALA A 145 15.35 15.01 -1.56
CA ALA A 145 16.12 13.79 -1.54
C ALA A 145 17.22 13.77 -2.61
N LEU A 146 16.88 14.17 -3.84
CA LEU A 146 17.84 14.27 -4.94
C LEU A 146 18.90 15.36 -4.68
N ALA A 147 18.49 16.53 -4.18
CA ALA A 147 19.39 17.65 -3.91
C ALA A 147 20.33 17.37 -2.73
N ALA A 148 19.85 16.65 -1.70
CA ALA A 148 20.63 16.24 -0.54
C ALA A 148 21.41 14.93 -0.77
N ALA A 149 21.23 14.28 -1.93
CA ALA A 149 21.78 12.96 -2.24
C ALA A 149 21.53 11.94 -1.13
N THR A 150 20.28 11.88 -0.66
CA THR A 150 19.88 10.90 0.36
C THR A 150 20.13 9.47 -0.13
N GLN A 151 20.29 8.56 0.82
CA GLN A 151 20.39 7.14 0.51
C GLN A 151 19.09 6.64 -0.12
N ASP A 152 19.20 5.61 -0.95
CA ASP A 152 18.04 4.87 -1.44
C ASP A 152 17.71 3.74 -0.43
N VAL A 153 16.42 3.42 -0.23
CA VAL A 153 15.97 2.30 0.64
C VAL A 153 16.11 0.93 -0.03
N GLY A 154 16.77 0.88 -1.18
CA GLY A 154 17.05 -0.33 -1.97
C GLY A 154 17.92 0.02 -3.18
N GLU A 155 18.54 -0.98 -3.80
CA GLU A 155 19.44 -0.73 -4.93
C GLU A 155 18.70 -0.19 -6.15
N PRO A 156 19.21 0.88 -6.80
CA PRO A 156 18.64 1.38 -8.04
C PRO A 156 18.98 0.45 -9.21
N TYR A 157 18.03 0.24 -10.10
CA TYR A 157 18.24 -0.58 -11.29
C TYR A 157 17.29 -0.17 -12.43
N ALA A 158 17.54 -0.72 -13.62
CA ALA A 158 16.73 -0.44 -14.81
C ALA A 158 16.42 -1.69 -15.64
N PHE A 159 15.22 -1.73 -16.21
CA PHE A 159 14.90 -2.62 -17.33
C PHE A 159 15.39 -1.98 -18.62
N THR A 160 16.11 -2.73 -19.45
CA THR A 160 16.66 -2.24 -20.71
C THR A 160 16.29 -3.14 -21.87
N ARG A 161 16.08 -2.53 -23.03
CA ARG A 161 15.86 -3.21 -24.30
C ARG A 161 16.50 -2.41 -25.41
N ARG A 162 17.44 -3.04 -26.13
CA ARG A 162 18.21 -2.40 -27.22
C ARG A 162 18.90 -1.12 -26.71
N ASP A 163 19.57 -0.41 -27.61
CA ASP A 163 20.26 0.83 -27.30
C ASP A 163 19.29 2.02 -27.42
N VAL A 164 18.76 2.48 -26.28
CA VAL A 164 17.77 3.58 -26.22
C VAL A 164 18.37 4.90 -26.72
N THR A 165 19.63 5.19 -26.39
CA THR A 165 20.33 6.40 -26.81
C THR A 165 20.46 6.48 -28.32
N LYS A 166 20.90 5.39 -28.97
CA LYS A 166 20.97 5.31 -30.44
C LYS A 166 19.59 5.41 -31.09
N ALA A 167 18.56 4.87 -30.46
CA ALA A 167 17.20 4.93 -30.99
C ALA A 167 16.61 6.35 -30.89
N LEU A 168 16.82 7.05 -29.76
CA LEU A 168 16.45 8.46 -29.59
C LEU A 168 17.13 9.34 -30.63
N ALA A 169 18.44 9.19 -30.84
CA ALA A 169 19.19 9.96 -31.84
C ALA A 169 18.72 9.77 -33.29
N LYS A 170 18.07 8.63 -33.59
CA LYS A 170 17.51 8.31 -34.92
C LYS A 170 16.02 8.65 -35.05
N SER A 171 15.37 9.08 -33.98
CA SER A 171 13.93 9.33 -33.97
C SER A 171 13.59 10.61 -34.74
N ALA A 172 12.50 10.59 -35.49
CA ALA A 172 12.08 11.74 -36.29
C ALA A 172 11.67 12.94 -35.42
N ASN A 173 11.01 12.66 -34.29
CA ASN A 173 10.67 13.64 -33.27
C ASN A 173 11.07 13.11 -31.89
N THR A 174 11.40 14.02 -30.99
CA THR A 174 11.74 13.71 -29.59
C THR A 174 10.92 14.54 -28.61
N ILE A 175 10.66 13.97 -27.42
CA ILE A 175 10.13 14.63 -26.23
C ILE A 175 11.20 14.52 -25.15
N GLU A 176 11.32 15.58 -24.35
CA GLU A 176 11.98 15.60 -23.05
C GLU A 176 11.03 16.36 -22.12
N ASP A 177 10.63 15.74 -21.02
CA ASP A 177 9.64 16.30 -20.09
C ASP A 177 9.79 15.70 -18.68
N SER A 178 9.18 16.34 -17.69
CA SER A 178 9.13 15.89 -16.31
C SER A 178 7.79 16.24 -15.67
N PHE A 179 7.25 15.34 -14.84
CA PHE A 179 6.05 15.62 -14.07
C PHE A 179 5.99 14.85 -12.74
N ARG A 180 5.07 15.27 -11.86
CA ARG A 180 4.87 14.68 -10.55
C ARG A 180 3.54 13.94 -10.47
N VAL A 181 3.53 12.87 -9.70
CA VAL A 181 2.35 12.11 -9.26
C VAL A 181 2.29 12.19 -7.75
N GLY A 182 1.24 12.82 -7.21
CA GLY A 182 1.05 12.94 -5.77
C GLY A 182 0.66 11.61 -5.11
N GLY A 183 0.91 11.52 -3.81
CA GLY A 183 0.50 10.39 -2.97
C GLY A 183 -0.98 10.39 -2.62
N GLN A 184 -1.35 9.45 -1.76
CA GLN A 184 -2.75 9.19 -1.43
C GLN A 184 -2.87 8.50 -0.07
N GLU A 185 -3.76 9.03 0.78
CA GLU A 185 -4.20 8.41 2.02
C GLU A 185 -5.24 7.31 1.76
N GLN A 186 -5.09 6.15 2.39
CA GLN A 186 -5.96 4.99 2.20
C GLN A 186 -7.38 5.31 2.66
N PHE A 187 -7.50 6.04 3.76
CA PHE A 187 -8.78 6.50 4.31
C PHE A 187 -9.79 5.36 4.50
N TYR A 188 -9.31 4.19 4.92
CA TYR A 188 -10.17 3.13 5.44
C TYR A 188 -11.04 3.69 6.57
N LEU A 189 -12.32 3.32 6.62
CA LEU A 189 -13.27 3.96 7.56
C LEU A 189 -13.02 3.54 9.00
N GLU A 190 -12.68 2.28 9.24
CA GLU A 190 -12.12 1.82 10.51
C GLU A 190 -10.63 2.13 10.52
N GLY A 191 -10.18 2.98 11.45
CA GLY A 191 -8.76 3.29 11.64
C GLY A 191 -7.92 2.07 12.08
N GLN A 192 -6.66 2.30 12.41
CA GLN A 192 -5.82 1.28 13.02
C GLN A 192 -6.30 0.93 14.43
N VAL A 193 -6.47 -0.37 14.69
CA VAL A 193 -6.89 -0.89 15.98
C VAL A 193 -6.33 -2.29 16.22
N SER A 194 -5.83 -2.50 17.44
CA SER A 194 -5.37 -3.79 17.93
C SER A 194 -5.82 -3.99 19.38
N LEU A 195 -6.29 -5.19 19.70
CA LEU A 195 -6.65 -5.65 21.04
C LEU A 195 -5.85 -6.91 21.35
N ALA A 196 -4.96 -6.82 22.34
CA ALA A 196 -4.17 -7.95 22.81
C ALA A 196 -4.73 -8.45 24.15
N ILE A 197 -4.86 -9.77 24.30
CA ILE A 197 -5.44 -10.44 25.46
C ILE A 197 -4.45 -11.52 25.93
N PRO A 198 -3.98 -11.48 27.19
CA PRO A 198 -3.12 -12.52 27.73
C PRO A 198 -3.85 -13.86 27.81
N ALA A 199 -3.12 -14.94 27.58
CA ALA A 199 -3.57 -16.32 27.76
C ALA A 199 -2.58 -17.10 28.66
N GLU A 200 -2.85 -18.38 28.89
CA GLU A 200 -2.06 -19.21 29.79
C GLU A 200 -0.59 -19.33 29.34
N GLN A 201 0.32 -19.46 30.31
CA GLN A 201 1.73 -19.74 30.07
C GLN A 201 2.44 -18.73 29.15
N GLY A 202 2.02 -17.46 29.20
CA GLY A 202 2.62 -16.38 28.40
C GLY A 202 2.13 -16.35 26.95
N ALA A 203 1.16 -17.17 26.58
CA ALA A 203 0.47 -17.07 25.31
C ALA A 203 -0.35 -15.77 25.22
N MET A 204 -0.66 -15.35 23.99
CA MET A 204 -1.41 -14.13 23.74
C MET A 204 -2.29 -14.26 22.50
N MET A 205 -3.53 -13.80 22.62
CA MET A 205 -4.42 -13.56 21.49
C MET A 205 -4.34 -12.09 21.09
N VAL A 206 -4.12 -11.81 19.82
CA VAL A 206 -4.07 -10.46 19.25
C VAL A 206 -5.13 -10.34 18.18
N HIS A 207 -6.21 -9.63 18.49
CA HIS A 207 -7.17 -9.19 17.49
C HIS A 207 -6.62 -7.93 16.83
N CYS A 208 -6.32 -7.98 15.53
CA CYS A 208 -5.71 -6.87 14.81
C CYS A 208 -6.45 -6.58 13.51
N SER A 209 -6.73 -5.31 13.22
CA SER A 209 -7.32 -4.90 11.95
C SER A 209 -6.21 -4.90 10.91
N THR A 210 -5.89 -6.07 10.37
CA THR A 210 -4.73 -6.32 9.51
C THR A 210 -5.07 -7.20 8.30
N GLN A 211 -4.42 -6.93 7.18
CA GLN A 211 -4.45 -7.78 6.00
C GLN A 211 -3.49 -8.96 6.12
N HIS A 212 -2.50 -8.88 7.02
CA HIS A 212 -1.42 -9.86 7.15
C HIS A 212 -1.26 -10.36 8.60
N PRO A 213 -2.22 -11.17 9.11
CA PRO A 213 -2.16 -11.69 10.48
C PRO A 213 -0.86 -12.45 10.81
N THR A 214 -0.30 -13.18 9.85
CA THR A 214 0.96 -13.94 10.02
C THR A 214 2.17 -13.05 10.28
N GLU A 215 2.30 -11.93 9.57
CA GLU A 215 3.41 -10.99 9.82
C GLU A 215 3.26 -10.31 11.18
N VAL A 216 2.04 -9.89 11.53
CA VAL A 216 1.74 -9.34 12.86
C VAL A 216 2.09 -10.33 13.96
N GLN A 217 1.75 -11.62 13.80
CA GLN A 217 2.11 -12.69 14.74
C GLN A 217 3.63 -12.75 14.96
N HIS A 218 4.40 -12.84 13.86
CA HIS A 218 5.86 -12.97 13.94
C HIS A 218 6.50 -11.73 14.57
N LEU A 219 6.06 -10.52 14.19
CA LEU A 219 6.61 -9.27 14.73
C LEU A 219 6.32 -9.10 16.23
N VAL A 220 5.11 -9.46 16.68
CA VAL A 220 4.78 -9.46 18.10
C VAL A 220 5.64 -10.48 18.87
N ALA A 221 5.80 -11.68 18.33
CA ALA A 221 6.62 -12.73 18.95
C ALA A 221 8.10 -12.31 19.04
N GLU A 222 8.65 -11.76 17.96
CA GLU A 222 10.04 -11.30 17.89
C GLU A 222 10.31 -10.13 18.85
N MET A 223 9.39 -9.16 18.92
CA MET A 223 9.44 -8.05 19.87
C MET A 223 9.38 -8.53 21.32
N LEU A 224 8.52 -9.50 21.64
CA LEU A 224 8.39 -10.07 22.99
C LEU A 224 9.45 -11.11 23.32
N LYS A 225 10.33 -11.46 22.37
CA LYS A 225 11.28 -12.57 22.47
C LYS A 225 10.60 -13.89 22.85
N GLN A 226 9.44 -14.14 22.25
CA GLN A 226 8.64 -15.36 22.44
C GLN A 226 8.64 -16.21 21.17
N PRO A 227 8.39 -17.53 21.27
CA PRO A 227 8.08 -18.34 20.11
C PRO A 227 6.81 -17.88 19.40
N ASP A 228 6.79 -17.91 18.06
CA ASP A 228 5.61 -17.58 17.24
C ASP A 228 4.37 -18.37 17.67
N ALA A 229 4.54 -19.61 18.13
CA ALA A 229 3.49 -20.50 18.59
C ALA A 229 2.74 -20.02 19.85
N LEU A 230 3.29 -19.08 20.62
CA LEU A 230 2.61 -18.48 21.77
C LEU A 230 1.74 -17.29 21.37
N ILE A 231 1.86 -16.78 20.16
CA ILE A 231 1.11 -15.62 19.68
C ILE A 231 0.10 -16.11 18.64
N THR A 232 -1.18 -15.80 18.84
CA THR A 232 -2.22 -15.99 17.83
C THR A 232 -2.72 -14.63 17.37
N CYS A 233 -2.73 -14.38 16.06
CA CYS A 233 -3.29 -13.15 15.48
C CYS A 233 -4.57 -13.48 14.72
N GLU A 234 -5.66 -12.78 15.03
CA GLU A 234 -6.97 -13.00 14.41
C GLU A 234 -7.55 -11.71 13.83
N CYS A 235 -8.06 -11.80 12.60
CA CYS A 235 -8.80 -10.73 11.95
C CYS A 235 -10.08 -11.29 11.33
N ARG A 236 -11.25 -11.06 11.95
CA ARG A 236 -12.55 -11.50 11.40
C ARG A 236 -12.97 -10.68 10.18
N ARG A 237 -12.75 -9.37 10.22
CA ARG A 237 -13.05 -8.39 9.16
C ARG A 237 -12.36 -7.05 9.44
N MET A 238 -12.17 -6.25 8.40
CA MET A 238 -11.69 -4.86 8.48
C MET A 238 -12.71 -3.89 7.88
N GLY A 239 -12.80 -2.68 8.44
CA GLY A 239 -13.55 -1.56 7.85
C GLY A 239 -12.78 -0.86 6.73
N GLY A 240 -12.29 -1.65 5.78
CA GLY A 240 -11.35 -1.24 4.73
C GLY A 240 -9.87 -1.39 5.15
N GLY A 241 -9.01 -1.64 4.16
CA GLY A 241 -7.55 -1.74 4.34
C GLY A 241 -6.78 -1.12 3.19
N PHE A 242 -7.12 -1.48 1.95
CA PHE A 242 -6.59 -0.87 0.71
C PHE A 242 -5.06 -0.89 0.57
N GLY A 243 -4.35 -1.76 1.30
CA GLY A 243 -2.88 -1.84 1.38
C GLY A 243 -2.32 -1.23 2.67
N GLY A 244 -2.97 -0.21 3.25
CA GLY A 244 -2.48 0.47 4.45
C GLY A 244 -2.59 -0.35 5.74
N LYS A 245 -3.13 -1.56 5.67
CA LYS A 245 -3.16 -2.54 6.76
C LYS A 245 -2.39 -3.81 6.40
N GLU A 246 -1.55 -3.77 5.36
CA GLU A 246 -0.67 -4.88 4.96
C GLU A 246 0.48 -5.05 5.94
N SER A 247 1.29 -4.00 6.14
CA SER A 247 2.40 -3.98 7.12
C SER A 247 2.14 -3.01 8.28
N GLN A 248 1.52 -1.85 8.00
CA GLN A 248 1.40 -0.73 8.94
C GLN A 248 0.47 -0.98 10.15
N ALA A 249 -0.20 -2.13 10.20
CA ALA A 249 -0.95 -2.57 11.38
C ALA A 249 -0.05 -3.11 12.51
N ALA A 250 1.18 -3.53 12.18
CA ALA A 250 2.07 -4.25 13.09
C ALA A 250 2.50 -3.42 14.31
N GLN A 251 2.85 -2.14 14.13
CA GLN A 251 3.30 -1.28 15.23
C GLN A 251 2.26 -1.23 16.36
N TRP A 252 0.97 -1.07 16.01
CA TRP A 252 -0.12 -0.96 16.98
C TRP A 252 -0.41 -2.28 17.70
N ALA A 253 -0.26 -3.40 16.98
CA ALA A 253 -0.31 -4.74 17.57
C ALA A 253 0.85 -4.98 18.55
N CYS A 254 2.07 -4.58 18.19
CA CYS A 254 3.23 -4.65 19.07
C CYS A 254 3.06 -3.79 20.32
N LEU A 255 2.56 -2.55 20.20
CA LEU A 255 2.32 -1.69 21.36
C LEU A 255 1.23 -2.26 22.30
N ALA A 256 0.15 -2.80 21.76
CA ALA A 256 -0.86 -3.48 22.56
C ALA A 256 -0.28 -4.72 23.27
N ALA A 257 0.46 -5.56 22.55
CA ALA A 257 1.09 -6.76 23.11
C ALA A 257 2.15 -6.44 24.18
N LEU A 258 2.95 -5.39 23.97
CA LEU A 258 3.93 -4.93 24.95
C LEU A 258 3.25 -4.44 26.24
N ALA A 259 2.12 -3.73 26.11
CA ALA A 259 1.34 -3.34 27.28
C ALA A 259 0.79 -4.55 28.06
N VAL A 260 0.32 -5.61 27.36
CA VAL A 260 -0.06 -6.87 28.01
C VAL A 260 1.15 -7.50 28.71
N HIS A 261 2.31 -7.56 28.06
CA HIS A 261 3.52 -8.14 28.63
C HIS A 261 3.94 -7.45 29.94
N VAL A 262 3.89 -6.12 29.97
CA VAL A 262 4.31 -5.32 31.14
C VAL A 262 3.26 -5.31 32.26
N THR A 263 1.97 -5.30 31.92
CA THR A 263 0.90 -5.11 32.92
C THR A 263 0.19 -6.39 33.33
N GLY A 264 0.29 -7.46 32.53
CA GLY A 264 -0.52 -8.67 32.66
C GLY A 264 -2.01 -8.46 32.36
N ARG A 265 -2.42 -7.30 31.85
CA ARG A 265 -3.82 -6.93 31.59
C ARG A 265 -4.10 -6.90 30.08
N PRO A 266 -5.32 -7.23 29.63
CA PRO A 266 -5.75 -7.00 28.24
C PRO A 266 -5.52 -5.54 27.84
N ALA A 267 -5.03 -5.28 26.63
CA ALA A 267 -4.67 -3.93 26.19
C ALA A 267 -5.18 -3.62 24.79
N LYS A 268 -5.77 -2.44 24.61
CA LYS A 268 -6.29 -1.96 23.33
C LYS A 268 -5.55 -0.71 22.86
N CYS A 269 -5.00 -0.75 21.65
CA CYS A 269 -4.42 0.39 20.96
C CYS A 269 -5.36 0.79 19.81
N ARG A 270 -5.90 2.01 19.85
CA ARG A 270 -6.78 2.56 18.80
C ARG A 270 -6.40 4.00 18.53
N LEU A 271 -5.98 4.27 17.29
CA LEU A 271 -5.60 5.61 16.86
C LEU A 271 -6.81 6.52 16.63
N ASP A 272 -6.63 7.81 16.89
CA ASP A 272 -7.48 8.83 16.28
C ASP A 272 -7.18 8.96 14.78
N ARG A 273 -8.11 9.53 14.01
CA ARG A 273 -7.97 9.64 12.56
C ARG A 273 -6.78 10.52 12.14
N ASP A 274 -6.57 11.64 12.82
CA ASP A 274 -5.45 12.54 12.56
C ASP A 274 -4.10 11.84 12.83
N GLU A 275 -4.00 11.08 13.93
CA GLU A 275 -2.80 10.31 14.26
C GLU A 275 -2.54 9.17 13.27
N ASP A 276 -3.58 8.45 12.86
CA ASP A 276 -3.50 7.43 11.82
C ASP A 276 -2.94 8.04 10.51
N MET A 277 -3.45 9.21 10.11
CA MET A 277 -2.98 9.94 8.92
C MET A 277 -1.54 10.46 9.07
N ILE A 278 -1.10 10.81 10.28
CA ILE A 278 0.27 11.27 10.56
C ILE A 278 1.26 10.09 10.59
N MET A 279 0.89 8.98 11.22
CA MET A 279 1.82 7.93 11.65
C MET A 279 1.87 6.71 10.73
N THR A 280 0.87 6.48 9.87
CA THR A 280 0.87 5.32 8.96
C THR A 280 1.30 5.69 7.56
N GLY A 281 1.88 4.74 6.84
CA GLY A 281 2.32 4.94 5.47
C GLY A 281 1.23 5.20 4.45
N LYS A 282 1.57 5.92 3.38
CA LYS A 282 0.67 6.32 2.28
C LYS A 282 1.13 5.74 0.96
N ARG A 283 0.37 5.99 -0.13
CA ARG A 283 0.84 5.74 -1.49
C ARG A 283 2.08 6.60 -1.78
N HIS A 284 3.11 5.97 -2.36
CA HIS A 284 4.30 6.65 -2.86
C HIS A 284 4.01 7.74 -3.89
N ASP A 285 4.56 8.93 -3.63
CA ASP A 285 4.70 10.00 -4.59
C ASP A 285 5.82 9.66 -5.59
N PHE A 286 5.65 10.08 -6.84
CA PHE A 286 6.67 9.91 -7.88
C PHE A 286 6.99 11.24 -8.55
N ARG A 287 8.27 11.47 -8.82
CA ARG A 287 8.70 12.34 -9.93
C ARG A 287 9.14 11.45 -11.09
N ILE A 288 8.72 11.81 -12.28
CA ILE A 288 8.98 11.03 -13.49
C ILE A 288 9.66 11.96 -14.50
N ASP A 289 10.91 11.65 -14.82
CA ASP A 289 11.69 12.36 -15.81
C ASP A 289 11.86 11.44 -17.02
N TYR A 290 11.58 11.91 -18.23
CA TYR A 290 11.60 11.04 -19.39
C TYR A 290 11.97 11.72 -20.71
N GLN A 291 12.50 10.91 -21.61
CA GLN A 291 12.67 11.21 -23.03
C GLN A 291 11.98 10.14 -23.88
N ALA A 292 11.41 10.55 -25.01
CA ALA A 292 10.78 9.61 -25.94
C ALA A 292 10.96 10.02 -27.40
N GLY A 293 11.14 9.02 -28.26
CA GLY A 293 11.20 9.19 -29.71
C GLY A 293 9.93 8.65 -30.39
N PHE A 294 9.45 9.33 -31.43
CA PHE A 294 8.26 8.92 -32.18
C PHE A 294 8.23 9.46 -33.62
N ASP A 295 7.40 8.87 -34.48
CA ASP A 295 7.19 9.29 -35.86
C ASP A 295 5.95 10.20 -36.06
N ALA A 296 5.72 10.66 -37.30
CA ALA A 296 4.59 11.54 -37.62
C ALA A 296 3.20 10.87 -37.44
N LYS A 297 3.13 9.54 -37.33
CA LYS A 297 1.90 8.80 -37.02
C LYS A 297 1.72 8.57 -35.51
N GLY A 298 2.60 9.13 -34.69
CA GLY A 298 2.59 8.95 -33.24
C GLY A 298 3.13 7.58 -32.79
N ARG A 299 3.78 6.81 -33.66
CA ARG A 299 4.37 5.51 -33.29
C ARG A 299 5.68 5.73 -32.55
N ILE A 300 5.82 5.11 -31.39
CA ILE A 300 7.00 5.18 -30.53
C ILE A 300 8.16 4.39 -31.13
N SER A 301 9.36 4.97 -31.09
CA SER A 301 10.63 4.31 -31.42
C SER A 301 11.50 4.04 -30.18
N ALA A 302 11.49 4.95 -29.20
CA ALA A 302 12.32 4.86 -28.02
C ALA A 302 11.66 5.50 -26.78
N VAL A 303 11.89 4.93 -25.60
CA VAL A 303 11.42 5.48 -24.30
C VAL A 303 12.50 5.32 -23.25
N ASP A 304 13.00 6.43 -22.72
CA ASP A 304 13.93 6.47 -21.60
C ASP A 304 13.25 7.20 -20.44
N VAL A 305 13.08 6.53 -19.29
CA VAL A 305 12.36 7.09 -18.14
C VAL A 305 13.05 6.74 -16.82
N ASP A 306 13.17 7.74 -15.96
CA ASP A 306 13.55 7.60 -14.56
C ASP A 306 12.33 7.82 -13.66
N LEU A 307 12.05 6.82 -12.82
CA LEU A 307 10.99 6.83 -11.82
C LEU A 307 11.58 7.05 -10.43
N PHE A 308 11.49 8.28 -9.92
CA PHE A 308 11.97 8.64 -8.59
C PHE A 308 10.82 8.57 -7.58
N ALA A 309 10.84 7.56 -6.72
CA ALA A 309 9.82 7.35 -5.69
C ALA A 309 10.24 7.99 -4.36
N ARG A 310 9.34 8.70 -3.69
CA ARG A 310 9.49 9.07 -2.27
C ARG A 310 9.08 7.90 -1.40
N CYS A 311 10.03 7.26 -0.71
CA CYS A 311 9.77 6.04 0.06
C CYS A 311 9.50 6.28 1.55
N GLY A 312 9.85 7.45 2.09
CA GLY A 312 9.83 7.69 3.53
C GLY A 312 11.11 7.20 4.21
N HIS A 313 11.05 7.01 5.53
CA HIS A 313 12.23 6.79 6.36
C HIS A 313 12.79 5.35 6.32
N SER A 314 11.92 4.35 6.10
CA SER A 314 12.25 2.92 6.04
C SER A 314 11.91 2.34 4.66
N ALA A 315 12.29 1.09 4.40
CA ALA A 315 12.00 0.43 3.14
C ALA A 315 10.52 0.04 3.01
N ASP A 316 9.91 -0.50 4.08
CA ASP A 316 8.58 -1.13 4.05
C ASP A 316 8.43 -1.99 2.77
N LEU A 317 7.38 -1.77 1.97
CA LEU A 317 7.11 -2.47 0.72
C LEU A 317 7.61 -1.70 -0.51
N SER A 318 8.41 -0.63 -0.32
CA SER A 318 8.87 0.28 -1.38
C SER A 318 9.57 -0.44 -2.54
N ASN A 319 10.37 -1.47 -2.26
CA ASN A 319 11.08 -2.24 -3.27
C ASN A 319 10.08 -2.87 -4.26
N ALA A 320 9.17 -3.70 -3.76
CA ALA A 320 8.17 -4.39 -4.58
C ALA A 320 7.19 -3.41 -5.26
N ILE A 321 6.87 -2.28 -4.62
CA ILE A 321 6.00 -1.23 -5.18
C ILE A 321 6.68 -0.55 -6.38
N CYS A 322 7.95 -0.17 -6.25
CA CYS A 322 8.68 0.47 -7.34
C CYS A 322 8.94 -0.50 -8.49
N ASP A 323 9.22 -1.77 -8.21
CA ASP A 323 9.33 -2.81 -9.24
C ASP A 323 8.03 -2.94 -10.02
N ARG A 324 6.88 -2.92 -9.32
CA ARG A 324 5.57 -2.95 -9.97
C ARG A 324 5.30 -1.68 -10.78
N ALA A 325 5.73 -0.50 -10.34
CA ALA A 325 5.66 0.70 -11.16
C ALA A 325 6.45 0.53 -12.47
N MET A 326 7.66 -0.03 -12.40
CA MET A 326 8.47 -0.34 -13.59
C MET A 326 7.81 -1.37 -14.51
N PHE A 327 7.21 -2.44 -13.96
CA PHE A 327 6.48 -3.46 -14.73
C PHE A 327 5.23 -2.94 -15.47
N HIS A 328 4.75 -1.75 -15.10
CA HIS A 328 3.54 -1.15 -15.67
C HIS A 328 3.79 0.22 -16.32
N ALA A 329 5.05 0.66 -16.41
CA ALA A 329 5.43 1.89 -17.10
C ALA A 329 5.28 1.78 -18.63
N ASP A 330 5.09 0.56 -19.15
CA ASP A 330 4.66 0.27 -20.51
C ASP A 330 3.13 0.38 -20.70
N ASN A 331 2.35 0.22 -19.63
CA ASN A 331 0.91 -0.05 -19.69
C ASN A 331 0.60 -1.06 -20.82
N ALA A 332 -0.24 -0.72 -21.79
CA ALA A 332 -0.56 -1.61 -22.90
C ALA A 332 0.31 -1.39 -24.15
N TYR A 333 1.37 -0.59 -24.07
CA TYR A 333 2.12 -0.09 -25.21
C TYR A 333 3.48 -0.78 -25.38
N PHE A 334 3.81 -1.13 -26.62
CA PHE A 334 5.11 -1.72 -26.95
C PHE A 334 6.17 -0.64 -27.17
N TYR A 335 7.21 -0.65 -26.34
CA TYR A 335 8.42 0.17 -26.51
C TYR A 335 9.53 -0.60 -27.25
N PRO A 336 9.93 -0.18 -28.48
CA PRO A 336 10.94 -0.91 -29.26
C PRO A 336 12.35 -0.85 -28.70
N ALA A 337 12.80 0.33 -28.26
CA ALA A 337 14.02 0.52 -27.50
C ALA A 337 13.67 1.24 -26.19
N THR A 338 14.15 0.77 -25.05
CA THR A 338 13.75 1.35 -23.77
C THR A 338 14.79 1.24 -22.67
N ARG A 339 14.78 2.23 -21.77
CA ARG A 339 15.31 2.15 -20.42
C ARG A 339 14.21 2.61 -19.47
N ILE A 340 13.85 1.76 -18.51
CA ILE A 340 12.93 2.11 -17.43
C ILE A 340 13.73 1.92 -16.14
N ALA A 341 14.11 3.01 -15.51
CA ALA A 341 14.89 3.02 -14.28
C ALA A 341 14.05 3.46 -13.09
N SER A 342 14.40 3.00 -11.90
CA SER A 342 13.78 3.49 -10.67
C SER A 342 14.80 3.70 -9.56
N ARG A 343 14.59 4.79 -8.81
CA ARG A 343 15.27 5.11 -7.56
C ARG A 343 14.25 5.21 -6.43
N ARG A 344 14.59 4.62 -5.29
CA ARG A 344 13.73 4.45 -4.12
C ARG A 344 14.24 5.35 -3.01
N LEU A 345 13.89 6.63 -3.06
CA LEU A 345 14.57 7.66 -2.28
C LEU A 345 14.10 7.64 -0.82
N LYS A 346 15.04 7.50 0.12
CA LYS A 346 14.78 7.72 1.54
C LYS A 346 14.50 9.20 1.79
N THR A 347 13.50 9.49 2.62
CA THR A 347 13.09 10.86 3.00
C THR A 347 12.70 10.91 4.47
N ASP A 348 12.67 12.11 5.04
CA ASP A 348 12.32 12.34 6.45
C ASP A 348 10.79 12.45 6.63
N THR A 349 10.08 11.47 6.07
CA THR A 349 8.62 11.34 6.13
C THR A 349 8.27 9.91 6.58
N VAL A 350 7.04 9.70 7.07
CA VAL A 350 6.55 8.36 7.41
C VAL A 350 6.80 7.40 6.23
N SER A 351 7.18 6.17 6.54
CA SER A 351 7.44 5.15 5.52
C SER A 351 6.20 4.95 4.66
N ASN A 352 6.31 5.13 3.35
CA ASN A 352 5.20 4.86 2.44
C ASN A 352 5.01 3.36 2.28
N THR A 353 3.76 2.93 2.09
CA THR A 353 3.39 1.51 2.06
C THR A 353 2.49 1.18 0.87
N ALA A 354 1.94 -0.04 0.88
CA ALA A 354 0.96 -0.48 -0.07
C ALA A 354 -0.27 0.43 -0.11
N PHE A 355 -0.68 0.75 -1.34
CA PHE A 355 -2.01 1.23 -1.67
C PHE A 355 -2.51 0.43 -2.88
N ARG A 356 -3.78 0.07 -2.95
CA ARG A 356 -4.45 -0.53 -4.12
C ARG A 356 -3.85 -0.07 -5.47
N GLY A 357 -3.34 -1.04 -6.22
CA GLY A 357 -2.58 -0.86 -7.45
C GLY A 357 -1.06 -1.01 -7.29
N PHE A 358 -0.53 -0.71 -6.10
CA PHE A 358 0.81 -1.06 -5.63
C PHE A 358 1.93 -0.57 -6.56
N GLY A 359 1.97 0.73 -6.89
CA GLY A 359 2.95 1.31 -7.83
C GLY A 359 2.52 1.24 -9.30
N GLY A 360 1.70 0.27 -9.68
CA GLY A 360 1.16 0.13 -11.03
C GLY A 360 0.47 1.40 -11.55
N PRO A 361 -0.42 2.07 -10.78
CA PRO A 361 -1.01 3.35 -11.19
C PRO A 361 0.01 4.43 -11.53
N GLN A 362 1.09 4.56 -10.76
CA GLN A 362 2.14 5.55 -11.02
C GLN A 362 2.87 5.28 -12.33
N GLY A 363 3.22 4.01 -12.60
CA GLY A 363 3.80 3.58 -13.88
C GLY A 363 2.85 3.82 -15.07
N MET A 364 1.57 3.44 -14.94
CA MET A 364 0.59 3.60 -16.02
C MET A 364 0.27 5.07 -16.31
N ILE A 365 0.25 5.94 -15.29
CA ILE A 365 0.07 7.39 -15.51
C ILE A 365 1.17 7.95 -16.40
N PHE A 366 2.42 7.48 -16.26
CA PHE A 366 3.50 7.84 -17.17
C PHE A 366 3.21 7.42 -18.61
N ALA A 367 2.84 6.16 -18.82
CA ALA A 367 2.52 5.63 -20.14
C ALA A 367 1.39 6.46 -20.81
N GLU A 368 0.33 6.76 -20.06
CA GLU A 368 -0.79 7.56 -20.56
C GLU A 368 -0.41 9.03 -20.81
N ARG A 369 0.41 9.63 -19.94
CA ARG A 369 0.92 10.99 -20.14
C ARG A 369 1.75 11.07 -21.43
N LEU A 370 2.61 10.07 -21.67
CA LEU A 370 3.39 9.99 -22.90
C LEU A 370 2.48 9.93 -24.13
N MET A 371 1.41 9.12 -24.11
CA MET A 371 0.48 9.02 -25.24
C MET A 371 -0.23 10.35 -25.51
N GLU A 372 -0.70 11.04 -24.45
CA GLU A 372 -1.35 12.35 -24.58
C GLU A 372 -0.40 13.42 -25.11
N VAL A 373 0.88 13.44 -24.68
CA VAL A 373 1.88 14.40 -25.17
C VAL A 373 2.20 14.15 -26.64
N ILE A 374 2.35 12.89 -27.07
CA ILE A 374 2.55 12.55 -28.49
C ILE A 374 1.35 12.99 -29.33
N ALA A 375 0.13 12.74 -28.86
CA ALA A 375 -1.09 13.17 -29.54
C ALA A 375 -1.15 14.70 -29.68
N GLY A 376 -0.82 15.44 -28.61
CA GLY A 376 -0.74 16.89 -28.64
C GLY A 376 0.29 17.44 -29.62
N ARG A 377 1.46 16.80 -29.73
CA ARG A 377 2.53 17.22 -30.67
C ARG A 377 2.24 16.89 -32.13
N THR A 378 1.50 15.81 -32.38
CA THR A 378 1.16 15.35 -33.74
C THR A 378 -0.19 15.89 -34.24
N GLY A 379 -1.05 16.38 -33.34
CA GLY A 379 -2.43 16.79 -33.65
C GLY A 379 -3.37 15.60 -33.93
N LEU A 380 -2.92 14.37 -33.69
CA LEU A 380 -3.72 13.15 -33.86
C LEU A 380 -4.72 12.99 -32.70
N ASP A 381 -5.79 12.21 -32.92
CA ASP A 381 -6.65 11.84 -31.79
C ASP A 381 -5.87 10.92 -30.83
N PRO A 382 -5.91 11.17 -29.50
CA PRO A 382 -5.19 10.35 -28.54
C PRO A 382 -5.53 8.86 -28.60
N LEU A 383 -6.76 8.48 -28.97
CA LEU A 383 -7.13 7.07 -29.11
C LEU A 383 -6.38 6.39 -30.27
N ASP A 384 -6.13 7.11 -31.37
CA ASP A 384 -5.41 6.58 -32.51
C ASP A 384 -3.92 6.37 -32.19
N VAL A 385 -3.32 7.31 -31.44
CA VAL A 385 -1.95 7.19 -30.92
C VAL A 385 -1.82 5.99 -29.96
N ARG A 386 -2.82 5.76 -29.10
CA ARG A 386 -2.83 4.57 -28.24
C ARG A 386 -2.87 3.28 -29.06
N LYS A 387 -3.83 3.17 -29.99
CA LYS A 387 -4.03 1.97 -30.81
C LYS A 387 -2.79 1.56 -31.61
N ILE A 388 -2.09 2.52 -32.23
CA ILE A 388 -0.89 2.20 -33.05
C ILE A 388 0.30 1.69 -32.21
N ASN A 389 0.29 1.96 -30.91
CA ASN A 389 1.35 1.60 -29.98
C ASN A 389 1.05 0.38 -29.11
N LEU A 390 -0.16 -0.22 -29.19
CA LEU A 390 -0.50 -1.41 -28.42
C LEU A 390 0.47 -2.59 -28.68
N TYR A 391 0.57 -3.49 -27.71
CA TYR A 391 1.11 -4.83 -27.93
C TYR A 391 0.34 -5.53 -29.06
N THR A 392 1.04 -6.20 -29.96
CA THR A 392 0.50 -6.99 -31.08
C THR A 392 1.42 -8.16 -31.38
N ASP A 393 1.02 -9.08 -32.26
CA ASP A 393 1.90 -10.16 -32.73
C ASP A 393 3.24 -9.62 -33.25
N GLY A 394 4.35 -10.21 -32.81
CA GLY A 394 5.72 -9.75 -33.09
C GLY A 394 6.16 -8.48 -32.34
N ARG A 395 5.27 -7.88 -31.56
CA ARG A 395 5.46 -6.74 -30.65
C ARG A 395 4.79 -7.04 -29.31
N ASP A 396 5.05 -8.22 -28.76
CA ASP A 396 4.31 -8.85 -27.66
C ASP A 396 5.16 -9.12 -26.42
N VAL A 397 6.46 -8.81 -26.44
CA VAL A 397 7.34 -8.98 -25.27
C VAL A 397 7.43 -7.66 -24.49
N THR A 398 7.24 -7.71 -23.17
CA THR A 398 7.34 -6.55 -22.25
C THR A 398 8.79 -6.14 -21.97
N PRO A 399 9.06 -4.90 -21.50
CA PRO A 399 10.42 -4.46 -21.18
C PRO A 399 11.20 -5.37 -20.22
N TYR A 400 10.48 -6.11 -19.37
CA TYR A 400 11.02 -7.07 -18.41
C TYR A 400 11.06 -8.53 -18.93
N GLY A 401 10.86 -8.74 -20.24
CA GLY A 401 11.10 -10.02 -20.92
C GLY A 401 9.92 -11.00 -20.91
N MET A 402 8.77 -10.64 -20.35
CA MET A 402 7.58 -11.49 -20.35
C MET A 402 6.80 -11.34 -21.64
N ARG A 403 6.31 -12.44 -22.23
CA ARG A 403 5.39 -12.37 -23.37
C ARG A 403 3.98 -12.04 -22.89
N VAL A 404 3.30 -11.14 -23.61
CA VAL A 404 1.88 -10.83 -23.43
C VAL A 404 1.09 -11.81 -24.28
N GLU A 405 0.52 -12.82 -23.62
CA GLU A 405 -0.34 -13.83 -24.24
C GLU A 405 -1.81 -13.44 -24.10
N ASP A 406 -2.69 -14.03 -24.93
CA ASP A 406 -4.15 -13.82 -24.93
C ASP A 406 -4.56 -12.32 -24.91
N ASN A 407 -3.87 -11.50 -25.70
CA ASN A 407 -4.04 -10.05 -25.70
C ASN A 407 -5.34 -9.60 -26.41
N ILE A 408 -6.37 -9.34 -25.63
CA ILE A 408 -7.69 -8.85 -26.09
C ILE A 408 -7.88 -7.32 -25.97
N VAL A 409 -6.81 -6.55 -25.70
CA VAL A 409 -6.93 -5.11 -25.40
C VAL A 409 -7.53 -4.32 -26.56
N LEU A 410 -7.14 -4.62 -27.80
CA LEU A 410 -7.68 -3.93 -28.98
C LEU A 410 -9.19 -4.18 -29.13
N GLU A 411 -9.64 -5.43 -28.93
CA GLU A 411 -11.05 -5.80 -29.01
C GLU A 411 -11.89 -5.03 -27.99
N ILE A 412 -11.41 -4.93 -26.73
CA ILE A 412 -12.06 -4.16 -25.68
C ILE A 412 -12.15 -2.68 -26.06
N ILE A 413 -11.06 -2.10 -26.56
CA ILE A 413 -11.04 -0.70 -26.99
C ILE A 413 -12.05 -0.46 -28.13
N GLU A 414 -12.06 -1.30 -29.15
CA GLU A 414 -12.94 -1.13 -30.31
C GLU A 414 -14.41 -1.28 -29.92
N GLN A 415 -14.72 -2.24 -29.05
CA GLN A 415 -16.05 -2.37 -28.48
C GLN A 415 -16.45 -1.10 -27.71
N LEU A 416 -15.60 -0.61 -26.80
CA LEU A 416 -15.88 0.58 -26.00
C LEU A 416 -15.97 1.86 -26.85
N GLU A 417 -15.12 2.00 -27.86
CA GLU A 417 -15.17 3.13 -28.79
C GLU A 417 -16.54 3.21 -29.49
N LYS A 418 -17.06 2.05 -29.91
CA LYS A 418 -18.37 1.93 -30.53
C LYS A 418 -19.50 2.14 -29.53
N THR A 419 -19.54 1.39 -28.43
CA THR A 419 -20.68 1.42 -27.48
C THR A 419 -20.77 2.74 -26.71
N SER A 420 -19.65 3.42 -26.49
CA SER A 420 -19.64 4.75 -25.87
C SER A 420 -19.85 5.90 -26.85
N SER A 421 -19.99 5.62 -28.16
CA SER A 421 -20.08 6.61 -29.24
C SER A 421 -18.92 7.62 -29.21
N TYR A 422 -17.69 7.14 -28.96
CA TYR A 422 -16.52 7.98 -28.67
C TYR A 422 -16.30 9.06 -29.74
N ARG A 423 -16.28 8.67 -31.03
CA ARG A 423 -15.99 9.60 -32.14
C ARG A 423 -17.04 10.70 -32.30
N ALA A 424 -18.33 10.35 -32.18
CA ALA A 424 -19.41 11.34 -32.21
C ALA A 424 -19.26 12.33 -31.05
N ARG A 425 -19.04 11.84 -29.83
CA ARG A 425 -18.84 12.68 -28.64
C ARG A 425 -17.59 13.56 -28.73
N ARG A 426 -16.51 13.10 -29.35
CA ARG A 426 -15.30 13.92 -29.61
C ARG A 426 -15.64 15.10 -30.51
N LYS A 427 -16.41 14.89 -31.58
CA LYS A 427 -16.88 15.96 -32.48
C LYS A 427 -17.77 16.96 -31.74
N ASP A 428 -18.72 16.48 -30.95
CA ASP A 428 -19.63 17.35 -30.18
C ASP A 428 -18.87 18.17 -29.13
N ILE A 429 -17.88 17.58 -28.47
CA ILE A 429 -16.99 18.27 -27.52
C ILE A 429 -16.17 19.34 -28.23
N ALA A 430 -15.63 19.06 -29.42
CA ALA A 430 -14.88 20.04 -30.19
C ALA A 430 -15.75 21.25 -30.56
N ALA A 431 -16.99 21.01 -31.04
CA ALA A 431 -17.95 22.07 -31.34
C ALA A 431 -18.34 22.87 -30.09
N PHE A 432 -18.61 22.19 -28.97
CA PHE A 432 -18.90 22.84 -27.68
C PHE A 432 -17.73 23.74 -27.25
N ASN A 433 -16.50 23.21 -27.28
CA ASN A 433 -15.32 23.97 -26.91
C ASN A 433 -15.12 25.17 -27.86
N ALA A 434 -15.26 25.02 -29.18
CA ALA A 434 -15.11 26.14 -30.11
C ALA A 434 -16.10 27.30 -29.82
N ALA A 435 -17.31 26.99 -29.37
CA ALA A 435 -18.34 27.97 -29.03
C ALA A 435 -18.29 28.50 -27.58
N ASN A 436 -17.46 27.91 -26.69
CA ASN A 436 -17.43 28.25 -25.26
C ASN A 436 -16.02 28.68 -24.83
N THR A 437 -15.88 29.92 -24.35
CA THR A 437 -14.60 30.45 -23.87
C THR A 437 -14.35 30.16 -22.39
N VAL A 438 -15.41 29.97 -21.59
CA VAL A 438 -15.34 29.78 -20.13
C VAL A 438 -15.26 28.31 -19.74
N LEU A 439 -16.20 27.49 -20.24
CA LEU A 439 -16.28 26.07 -19.91
C LEU A 439 -15.71 25.23 -21.04
N ARG A 440 -14.93 24.21 -20.67
CA ARG A 440 -14.36 23.23 -21.60
C ARG A 440 -14.77 21.83 -21.18
N LYS A 441 -14.95 20.94 -22.16
CA LYS A 441 -15.19 19.51 -21.96
C LYS A 441 -14.01 18.70 -22.49
N GLY A 442 -13.74 17.56 -21.84
CA GLY A 442 -12.72 16.59 -22.24
C GLY A 442 -13.30 15.18 -22.25
N LEU A 443 -12.69 14.31 -23.03
CA LEU A 443 -13.02 12.89 -23.12
C LEU A 443 -11.74 12.12 -23.45
N SER A 444 -11.49 11.04 -22.71
CA SER A 444 -10.39 10.10 -22.94
C SER A 444 -10.87 8.66 -22.80
N LEU A 445 -10.21 7.75 -23.51
CA LEU A 445 -10.38 6.31 -23.43
C LEU A 445 -8.97 5.72 -23.39
N ALA A 446 -8.62 5.08 -22.28
CA ALA A 446 -7.30 4.52 -22.04
C ALA A 446 -7.38 3.01 -21.73
N PRO A 447 -6.45 2.19 -22.25
CA PRO A 447 -6.31 0.79 -21.87
C PRO A 447 -5.68 0.63 -20.49
N VAL A 448 -5.81 -0.58 -19.93
CA VAL A 448 -5.05 -1.02 -18.76
C VAL A 448 -4.57 -2.45 -18.99
N LYS A 449 -3.25 -2.67 -18.94
CA LYS A 449 -2.65 -4.01 -18.72
C LYS A 449 -2.16 -4.04 -17.27
N PHE A 450 -2.63 -4.99 -16.47
CA PHE A 450 -2.22 -5.13 -15.07
C PHE A 450 -1.77 -6.57 -14.77
N GLY A 451 -0.51 -6.75 -14.37
CA GLY A 451 0.05 -8.05 -14.02
C GLY A 451 -0.46 -8.56 -12.67
N ILE A 452 -0.97 -9.80 -12.65
CA ILE A 452 -1.52 -10.44 -11.46
C ILE A 452 -0.55 -11.51 -10.95
N SER A 453 0.02 -11.25 -9.77
CA SER A 453 0.78 -12.14 -8.87
C SER A 453 1.55 -11.24 -7.90
N PHE A 454 2.00 -11.76 -6.77
CA PHE A 454 3.05 -11.10 -5.99
C PHE A 454 4.37 -11.11 -6.79
N THR A 455 5.12 -10.00 -6.73
CA THR A 455 6.45 -9.90 -7.35
C THR A 455 7.48 -10.81 -6.67
N LEU A 456 7.23 -11.15 -5.41
CA LEU A 456 7.99 -12.15 -4.66
C LEU A 456 7.33 -13.54 -4.84
N THR A 457 7.99 -14.43 -5.57
CA THR A 457 7.40 -15.70 -6.04
C THR A 457 6.82 -16.56 -4.93
N ASN A 458 7.52 -16.70 -3.80
CA ASN A 458 7.06 -17.53 -2.68
C ASN A 458 5.79 -17.00 -2.01
N MET A 459 5.41 -15.73 -2.17
CA MET A 459 4.14 -15.20 -1.63
C MET A 459 2.93 -15.67 -2.43
N ASN A 460 3.12 -16.26 -3.61
CA ASN A 460 2.05 -16.82 -4.42
C ASN A 460 1.65 -18.23 -3.95
N GLN A 461 1.31 -18.34 -2.67
CA GLN A 461 0.85 -19.57 -2.02
C GLN A 461 -0.37 -19.28 -1.14
N ALA A 462 -1.21 -20.29 -0.91
CA ALA A 462 -2.38 -20.16 -0.05
C ALA A 462 -2.71 -21.49 0.62
N GLY A 463 -3.25 -21.43 1.83
CA GLY A 463 -3.74 -22.58 2.59
C GLY A 463 -5.20 -22.41 3.00
N ALA A 464 -5.90 -23.53 3.17
CA ALA A 464 -7.25 -23.61 3.71
C ALA A 464 -7.41 -24.85 4.59
N LEU A 465 -8.28 -24.76 5.60
CA LEU A 465 -8.67 -25.82 6.50
C LEU A 465 -10.19 -25.97 6.47
N VAL A 466 -10.66 -27.19 6.21
CA VAL A 466 -12.09 -27.50 6.13
C VAL A 466 -12.44 -28.58 7.15
N HIS A 467 -13.43 -28.29 7.98
CA HIS A 467 -14.03 -29.23 8.92
C HIS A 467 -15.45 -29.56 8.48
N VAL A 468 -15.78 -30.85 8.44
CA VAL A 468 -17.14 -31.34 8.24
C VAL A 468 -17.59 -31.96 9.56
N TYR A 469 -18.60 -31.36 10.17
CA TYR A 469 -19.14 -31.86 11.44
C TYR A 469 -20.08 -33.03 11.21
N THR A 470 -20.41 -33.75 12.29
CA THR A 470 -21.26 -34.94 12.26
C THR A 470 -22.71 -34.67 11.86
N ASP A 471 -23.16 -33.41 11.95
CA ASP A 471 -24.46 -32.95 11.46
C ASP A 471 -24.46 -32.57 9.97
N GLY A 472 -23.29 -32.67 9.31
CA GLY A 472 -23.09 -32.30 7.90
C GLY A 472 -22.79 -30.82 7.67
N SER A 473 -22.75 -29.99 8.71
CA SER A 473 -22.33 -28.59 8.58
C SER A 473 -20.82 -28.50 8.29
N VAL A 474 -20.44 -27.44 7.58
CA VAL A 474 -19.06 -27.21 7.14
C VAL A 474 -18.53 -25.92 7.75
N HIS A 475 -17.35 -25.97 8.35
CA HIS A 475 -16.60 -24.79 8.77
C HIS A 475 -15.31 -24.70 7.95
N LEU A 476 -15.08 -23.51 7.41
CA LEU A 476 -13.99 -23.20 6.49
C LEU A 476 -13.13 -22.08 7.07
N ASN A 477 -11.83 -22.31 7.10
CA ASN A 477 -10.82 -21.29 7.36
C ASN A 477 -9.83 -21.23 6.19
N HIS A 478 -9.31 -20.04 5.89
CA HIS A 478 -8.26 -19.84 4.89
C HIS A 478 -7.40 -18.63 5.23
N GLY A 479 -6.21 -18.53 4.66
CA GLY A 479 -5.24 -17.46 4.97
C GLY A 479 -5.65 -16.04 4.55
N GLY A 480 -6.63 -15.89 3.64
CA GLY A 480 -7.13 -14.57 3.23
C GLY A 480 -8.02 -13.88 4.28
N THR A 481 -8.03 -12.54 4.27
CA THR A 481 -8.79 -11.69 5.19
C THR A 481 -9.92 -10.91 4.49
N GLU A 482 -11.03 -10.66 5.18
CA GLU A 482 -12.17 -9.90 4.64
C GLU A 482 -12.03 -8.40 4.96
N MET A 483 -12.07 -7.55 3.92
CA MET A 483 -11.99 -6.08 4.02
C MET A 483 -13.04 -5.38 3.15
N GLY A 484 -14.11 -6.09 2.78
CA GLY A 484 -15.24 -5.62 1.98
C GLY A 484 -15.22 -6.10 0.52
N GLN A 485 -14.21 -6.87 0.11
CA GLN A 485 -14.06 -7.43 -1.24
C GLN A 485 -14.85 -8.73 -1.46
N GLY A 486 -15.51 -9.24 -0.41
CA GLY A 486 -16.34 -10.45 -0.44
C GLY A 486 -15.51 -11.71 -0.68
N LEU A 487 -14.30 -11.76 -0.11
CA LEU A 487 -13.42 -12.91 -0.25
C LEU A 487 -14.04 -14.16 0.37
N TYR A 488 -14.63 -14.04 1.56
CA TYR A 488 -15.21 -15.20 2.26
C TYR A 488 -16.37 -15.79 1.47
N THR A 489 -17.24 -14.95 0.91
CA THR A 489 -18.31 -15.39 0.02
C THR A 489 -17.76 -16.09 -1.22
N LYS A 490 -16.70 -15.56 -1.84
CA LYS A 490 -16.08 -16.17 -3.03
C LYS A 490 -15.48 -17.54 -2.74
N VAL A 491 -14.76 -17.70 -1.62
CA VAL A 491 -14.19 -19.02 -1.26
C VAL A 491 -15.32 -20.00 -0.91
N ALA A 492 -16.37 -19.54 -0.21
CA ALA A 492 -17.55 -20.35 0.06
C ALA A 492 -18.34 -20.74 -1.21
N GLN A 493 -18.23 -20.03 -2.34
CA GLN A 493 -18.79 -20.46 -3.62
C GLN A 493 -17.96 -21.57 -4.29
N VAL A 494 -16.67 -21.68 -3.94
CA VAL A 494 -15.75 -22.68 -4.49
C VAL A 494 -15.84 -24.02 -3.75
N VAL A 495 -16.02 -23.97 -2.43
CA VAL A 495 -16.25 -25.13 -1.55
C VAL A 495 -17.69 -25.63 -1.73
#